data_AF-A0A9E3VM66-F1
#
_entry.id   AF-A0A9E3VM66-F1
#
_cell.length_a   1.000
_cell.length_b   1.000
_cell.length_c   1.000
_cell.angle_alpha   90.00
_cell.angle_beta   90.00
_cell.angle_gamma   90.00
#
_symmetry.space_group_name_H-M   'P 1'
#
loop_
_entity.id
_entity.type
_entity.pdbx_description
1 polymer ?
#
loop_
_entity_poly.entity_id
_entity_poly.type
_entity_poly.pdbx_seq_one_letter_code
_entity_poly.pdbx_strand_id
1 'polypeptide(L)'
;MKICAPLTKLLWIFTASLLASGPLLAETLDIRPGLRTGEIYRWDYQRAMEQQSEGKPKKSGASITAVTAKVLESSASGYVLEWRYGKTRLLDSDQAKALAQKDMQWIRDFAKELRFELQLGPDGQFVQLRNYEQIKPKIDQMIERVLAMAAQENKSSPEEMKQVGDMMRGMFASRERVESLMLKDVRLLLFPFGMLLDSDAPLTYQAPLPNPFGGENLQADGVISLTSLNRKRGIATVNLDQKLSPDSVTKMITAMTQKMGEKRPAPEELAKLKADITDKASYTVNLKSGFASKVEFMRTVYMPGGHRIDKVSFNSTH
;
A
#
# COMPACT_ATOMS: atom_id res chain seq x y z
N MET A 1 -30.55 -17.26 73.06
CA MET A 1 -30.64 -15.97 72.33
C MET A 1 -30.04 -16.18 70.95
N LYS A 2 -30.90 -16.38 69.93
CA LYS A 2 -31.23 -15.39 68.87
C LYS A 2 -30.00 -15.01 68.03
N ILE A 3 -29.72 -15.70 66.92
CA ILE A 3 -30.28 -15.55 65.54
C ILE A 3 -29.79 -14.27 64.83
N CYS A 4 -29.34 -14.49 63.58
CA CYS A 4 -29.32 -13.61 62.40
C CYS A 4 -28.09 -12.75 62.08
N ALA A 5 -27.46 -13.09 60.94
CA ALA A 5 -27.09 -12.10 59.91
C ALA A 5 -28.37 -11.47 59.30
N PRO A 6 -28.31 -10.29 58.67
CA PRO A 6 -28.29 -10.33 57.20
C PRO A 6 -27.52 -9.20 56.48
N LEU A 7 -27.03 -9.59 55.29
CA LEU A 7 -27.03 -8.89 53.99
C LEU A 7 -27.52 -7.42 53.87
N THR A 8 -26.84 -6.71 52.95
CA THR A 8 -27.31 -5.63 52.03
C THR A 8 -27.49 -4.17 52.52
N LYS A 9 -26.56 -3.29 52.11
CA LYS A 9 -26.72 -2.07 51.26
C LYS A 9 -25.42 -1.23 51.33
N LEU A 10 -24.65 -1.10 50.24
CA LEU A 10 -24.57 0.11 49.38
C LEU A 10 -24.70 1.40 50.24
N LEU A 11 -23.77 2.36 50.31
CA LEU A 11 -23.11 3.08 49.23
C LEU A 11 -22.27 4.22 49.85
N TRP A 12 -21.13 4.59 49.25
CA TRP A 12 -20.29 5.79 49.45
C TRP A 12 -19.61 6.03 50.82
N ILE A 13 -18.27 6.05 50.81
CA ILE A 13 -17.48 7.28 50.99
C ILE A 13 -16.14 7.09 50.25
N PHE A 14 -15.87 8.07 49.40
CA PHE A 14 -14.74 8.25 48.51
C PHE A 14 -13.38 7.90 49.11
N THR A 15 -12.74 6.86 48.56
CA THR A 15 -11.28 6.83 48.48
C THR A 15 -10.91 7.46 47.14
N ALA A 16 -10.70 8.78 47.16
CA ALA A 16 -10.01 9.48 46.08
C ALA A 16 -8.57 8.96 46.05
N SER A 17 -8.37 7.87 45.32
CA SER A 17 -7.05 7.48 44.85
C SER A 17 -6.65 8.50 43.80
N LEU A 18 -5.98 9.56 44.24
CA LEU A 18 -5.14 10.38 43.37
C LEU A 18 -4.04 9.45 42.84
N LEU A 19 -4.34 8.76 41.74
CA LEU A 19 -3.31 8.31 40.82
C LEU A 19 -2.61 9.59 40.40
N ALA A 20 -1.44 9.84 40.97
CA ALA A 20 -0.48 10.75 40.41
C ALA A 20 -0.07 10.17 39.04
N SER A 21 -0.89 10.41 38.03
CA SER A 21 -0.43 10.46 36.65
C SER A 21 0.52 11.64 36.60
N GLY A 22 1.80 11.38 36.92
CA GLY A 22 2.87 12.28 36.58
C GLY A 22 2.74 12.65 35.10
N PRO A 23 3.19 13.85 34.69
CA PRO A 23 3.11 14.23 33.29
C PRO A 23 3.75 13.12 32.45
N LEU A 24 2.95 12.51 31.57
CA LEU A 24 3.48 11.72 30.47
C LEU A 24 4.36 12.70 29.70
N LEU A 25 5.67 12.58 29.86
CA LEU A 25 6.60 13.36 29.05
C LEU A 25 6.41 12.89 27.61
N ALA A 26 6.15 13.83 26.70
CA ALA A 26 6.09 13.58 25.27
C ALA A 26 7.29 12.71 24.86
N GLU A 27 7.00 11.54 24.29
CA GLU A 27 8.05 10.63 23.81
C GLU A 27 8.26 10.83 22.33
N THR A 28 9.50 11.14 21.95
CA THR A 28 9.90 11.22 20.55
C THR A 28 10.50 9.90 20.06
N LEU A 29 10.19 9.54 18.81
CA LEU A 29 10.66 8.35 18.14
C LEU A 29 11.25 8.70 16.78
N ASP A 30 12.54 8.41 16.59
CA ASP A 30 13.22 8.43 15.30
C ASP A 30 13.33 6.99 14.78
N ILE A 31 12.63 6.68 13.69
CA ILE A 31 12.61 5.33 13.11
C ILE A 31 13.71 5.23 12.06
N ARG A 32 14.88 4.71 12.46
CA ARG A 32 16.01 4.48 11.56
C ARG A 32 16.18 3.02 11.16
N PRO A 33 16.70 2.74 9.96
CA PRO A 33 17.11 1.40 9.56
C PRO A 33 18.25 0.89 10.45
N GLY A 34 18.06 -0.27 11.06
CA GLY A 34 19.09 -1.01 11.80
C GLY A 34 19.57 -2.25 11.05
N LEU A 35 19.72 -2.12 9.73
CA LEU A 35 19.89 -3.23 8.80
C LEU A 35 21.37 -3.64 8.64
N ARG A 36 21.65 -4.94 8.63
CA ARG A 36 23.01 -5.47 8.45
C ARG A 36 23.12 -6.30 7.18
N THR A 37 24.24 -6.16 6.47
CA THR A 37 24.54 -6.96 5.28
C THR A 37 24.36 -8.45 5.56
N GLY A 38 23.63 -9.14 4.68
CA GLY A 38 23.34 -10.56 4.81
C GLY A 38 22.05 -10.90 5.56
N GLU A 39 21.45 -9.95 6.30
CA GLU A 39 20.14 -10.17 6.93
C GLU A 39 19.05 -10.39 5.86
N ILE A 40 18.09 -11.26 6.20
CA ILE A 40 16.94 -11.56 5.35
C ILE A 40 15.69 -11.39 6.17
N TYR A 41 14.77 -10.58 5.65
CA TYR A 41 13.46 -10.33 6.21
C TYR A 41 12.40 -10.99 5.33
N ARG A 42 11.36 -11.56 5.95
CA ARG A 42 10.30 -12.30 5.25
C ARG A 42 8.93 -11.85 5.69
N TRP A 43 8.01 -11.74 4.75
CA TRP A 43 6.61 -11.45 5.04
C TRP A 43 5.68 -12.31 4.19
N ASP A 44 4.51 -12.58 4.75
CA ASP A 44 3.32 -12.89 3.97
C ASP A 44 2.69 -11.57 3.51
N TYR A 45 2.78 -11.30 2.22
CA TYR A 45 2.17 -10.15 1.56
C TYR A 45 0.79 -10.52 1.05
N GLN A 46 -0.25 -10.03 1.72
CA GLN A 46 -1.63 -10.27 1.36
C GLN A 46 -2.23 -9.07 0.63
N ARG A 47 -3.01 -9.37 -0.41
CA ARG A 47 -3.88 -8.41 -1.08
C ARG A 47 -5.30 -8.91 -1.02
N ALA A 48 -6.24 -8.02 -0.79
CA ALA A 48 -7.65 -8.28 -1.00
C ALA A 48 -8.30 -7.10 -1.71
N MET A 49 -9.30 -7.39 -2.53
CA MET A 49 -10.11 -6.40 -3.19
C MET A 49 -11.58 -6.75 -3.04
N GLU A 50 -12.38 -5.73 -2.81
CA GLU A 50 -13.82 -5.77 -2.89
C GLU A 50 -14.29 -4.63 -3.80
N GLN A 51 -15.20 -4.95 -4.72
CA GLN A 51 -15.83 -3.98 -5.59
C GLN A 51 -17.33 -4.25 -5.69
N GLN A 52 -18.10 -3.21 -5.45
CA GLN A 52 -19.54 -3.19 -5.67
C GLN A 52 -19.87 -2.11 -6.70
N SER A 53 -20.74 -2.45 -7.65
CA SER A 53 -21.28 -1.51 -8.62
C SER A 53 -22.76 -1.80 -8.78
N GLU A 54 -23.56 -0.75 -8.93
CA GLU A 54 -25.00 -0.86 -9.10
C GLU A 54 -25.36 -1.78 -10.27
N GLY A 55 -26.33 -2.66 -10.05
CA GLY A 55 -26.78 -3.65 -11.06
C GLY A 55 -25.76 -4.73 -11.41
N LYS A 56 -24.57 -4.79 -10.78
CA LYS A 56 -23.54 -5.81 -11.04
C LYS A 56 -23.27 -6.66 -9.80
N PRO A 57 -22.95 -7.96 -9.97
CA PRO A 57 -22.52 -8.79 -8.85
C PRO A 57 -21.29 -8.21 -8.16
N LYS A 58 -21.25 -8.31 -6.83
CA LYS A 58 -20.07 -8.00 -6.03
C LYS A 58 -18.89 -8.84 -6.54
N LYS A 59 -17.76 -8.18 -6.77
CA LYS A 59 -16.50 -8.83 -7.14
C LYS A 59 -15.58 -8.77 -5.94
N SER A 60 -15.01 -9.91 -5.59
CA SER A 60 -14.00 -9.95 -4.54
C SER A 60 -12.92 -10.97 -4.87
N GLY A 61 -11.74 -10.76 -4.31
CA GLY A 61 -10.63 -11.69 -4.46
C GLY A 61 -9.54 -11.36 -3.46
N ALA A 62 -8.82 -12.40 -3.03
CA ALA A 62 -7.71 -12.25 -2.12
C ALA A 62 -6.58 -13.22 -2.46
N SER A 63 -5.35 -12.81 -2.18
CA SER A 63 -4.14 -13.59 -2.42
C SER A 63 -3.10 -13.33 -1.35
N ILE A 64 -2.30 -14.34 -1.01
CA ILE A 64 -1.08 -14.21 -0.22
C ILE A 64 0.10 -14.54 -1.12
N THR A 65 1.17 -13.75 -1.05
CA THR A 65 2.44 -14.00 -1.71
C THR A 65 3.54 -13.93 -0.68
N ALA A 66 4.38 -14.98 -0.58
CA ALA A 66 5.59 -14.88 0.23
C ALA A 66 6.53 -13.83 -0.40
N VAL A 67 7.09 -12.92 0.39
CA VAL A 67 8.05 -11.92 -0.08
C VAL A 67 9.26 -11.87 0.82
N THR A 68 10.42 -11.55 0.24
CA THR A 68 11.67 -11.46 0.98
C THR A 68 12.43 -10.19 0.64
N ALA A 69 13.04 -9.56 1.66
CA ALA A 69 14.03 -8.51 1.50
C ALA A 69 15.38 -9.00 2.06
N LYS A 70 16.40 -9.11 1.22
CA LYS A 70 17.78 -9.41 1.66
C LYS A 70 18.61 -8.14 1.63
N VAL A 71 19.32 -7.83 2.71
CA VAL A 71 20.25 -6.71 2.76
C VAL A 71 21.52 -7.11 2.00
N LEU A 72 21.71 -6.55 0.80
CA LEU A 72 22.90 -6.78 -0.02
C LEU A 72 24.08 -5.94 0.49
N GLU A 73 23.81 -4.68 0.84
CA GLU A 73 24.81 -3.71 1.27
C GLU A 73 24.25 -2.87 2.43
N SER A 74 25.10 -2.55 3.40
CA SER A 74 24.82 -1.68 4.53
C SER A 74 26.08 -0.88 4.85
N SER A 75 25.96 0.44 4.85
CA SER A 75 27.07 1.39 5.02
C SER A 75 26.56 2.70 5.63
N ALA A 76 27.48 3.60 6.00
CA ALA A 76 27.12 4.94 6.45
C ALA A 76 26.38 5.76 5.37
N SER A 77 26.60 5.45 4.08
CA SER A 77 25.93 6.12 2.95
C SER A 77 24.54 5.56 2.63
N GLY A 78 24.11 4.48 3.30
CA GLY A 78 22.81 3.86 3.07
C GLY A 78 22.90 2.36 2.79
N TYR A 79 21.85 1.85 2.16
CA TYR A 79 21.56 0.41 2.06
C TYR A 79 21.19 0.02 0.64
N VAL A 80 21.38 -1.26 0.34
CA VAL A 80 20.76 -1.89 -0.84
C VAL A 80 20.03 -3.15 -0.42
N LEU A 81 18.75 -3.21 -0.78
CA LEU A 81 17.89 -4.36 -0.52
C LEU A 81 17.59 -5.09 -1.82
N GLU A 82 17.77 -6.40 -1.82
CA GLU A 82 17.15 -7.28 -2.81
C GLU A 82 15.74 -7.63 -2.37
N TRP A 83 14.75 -7.24 -3.17
CA TRP A 83 13.36 -7.63 -3.00
C TRP A 83 12.95 -8.71 -4.00
N ARG A 84 12.28 -9.76 -3.50
CA ARG A 84 11.78 -10.89 -4.29
C ARG A 84 10.34 -11.23 -3.94
N TYR A 85 9.57 -11.57 -4.97
CA TYR A 85 8.27 -12.21 -4.84
C TYR A 85 8.44 -13.74 -4.93
N GLY A 86 7.79 -14.45 -4.03
CA GLY A 86 7.76 -15.89 -3.96
C GLY A 86 6.46 -16.48 -4.51
N LYS A 87 6.02 -17.59 -3.93
CA LYS A 87 4.79 -18.27 -4.34
C LYS A 87 3.56 -17.48 -3.91
N THR A 88 2.67 -17.20 -4.86
CA THR A 88 1.34 -16.64 -4.60
C THR A 88 0.30 -17.74 -4.50
N ARG A 89 -0.57 -17.65 -3.48
CA ARG A 89 -1.74 -18.50 -3.26
C ARG A 89 -2.99 -17.63 -3.18
N LEU A 90 -4.06 -18.05 -3.84
CA LEU A 90 -5.36 -17.37 -3.76
C LEU A 90 -6.13 -17.86 -2.53
N LEU A 91 -6.84 -16.95 -1.86
CA LEU A 91 -7.48 -17.23 -0.57
C LEU A 91 -8.96 -17.60 -0.64
N ASP A 92 -9.77 -17.11 -1.60
CA ASP A 92 -11.21 -17.39 -1.57
C ASP A 92 -11.99 -17.38 -2.91
N SER A 93 -12.91 -18.36 -2.98
CA SER A 93 -14.10 -18.54 -3.84
C SER A 93 -13.94 -18.96 -5.31
N ASP A 94 -14.96 -19.63 -5.85
CA ASP A 94 -15.06 -20.05 -7.26
C ASP A 94 -14.94 -18.88 -8.27
N GLN A 95 -15.13 -17.64 -7.81
CA GLN A 95 -14.82 -16.41 -8.54
C GLN A 95 -13.31 -16.17 -8.70
N ALA A 96 -12.50 -16.50 -7.69
CA ALA A 96 -11.04 -16.51 -7.79
C ALA A 96 -10.54 -17.63 -8.71
N LYS A 97 -11.27 -18.76 -8.81
CA LYS A 97 -10.99 -19.79 -9.83
C LYS A 97 -11.30 -19.29 -11.25
N ALA A 98 -12.34 -18.47 -11.43
CA ALA A 98 -12.68 -17.85 -12.71
C ALA A 98 -11.70 -16.73 -13.13
N LEU A 99 -11.23 -15.89 -12.20
CA LEU A 99 -10.13 -14.92 -12.43
C LEU A 99 -8.75 -15.59 -12.51
N ALA A 100 -8.61 -16.81 -11.98
CA ALA A 100 -7.44 -17.67 -12.10
C ALA A 100 -7.53 -18.64 -13.28
N GLN A 101 -8.46 -18.43 -14.22
CA GLN A 101 -8.35 -18.99 -15.57
C GLN A 101 -6.89 -18.83 -16.03
N LYS A 102 -6.36 -19.88 -16.65
CA LYS A 102 -4.94 -20.18 -17.02
C LYS A 102 -4.03 -18.96 -17.31
N ASP A 103 -4.63 -17.87 -17.74
CA ASP A 103 -4.08 -16.61 -18.23
C ASP A 103 -3.47 -15.67 -17.17
N MET A 104 -3.55 -15.96 -15.87
CA MET A 104 -2.89 -15.13 -14.83
C MET A 104 -1.75 -15.86 -14.10
N GLN A 105 -1.57 -17.15 -14.35
CA GLN A 105 -0.48 -17.93 -13.75
C GLN A 105 0.89 -17.40 -14.19
N TRP A 106 1.01 -17.05 -15.47
CA TRP A 106 2.25 -16.53 -16.00
C TRP A 106 2.64 -15.17 -15.40
N ILE A 107 1.69 -14.31 -15.03
CA ILE A 107 2.01 -13.03 -14.34
C ILE A 107 2.63 -13.32 -12.98
N ARG A 108 2.09 -14.32 -12.26
CA ARG A 108 2.64 -14.75 -10.97
C ARG A 108 4.03 -15.35 -11.12
N ASP A 109 4.25 -16.14 -12.17
CA ASP A 109 5.55 -16.74 -12.44
C ASP A 109 6.57 -15.68 -12.88
N PHE A 110 6.16 -14.76 -13.74
CA PHE A 110 6.95 -13.59 -14.13
C PHE A 110 7.35 -12.75 -12.91
N ALA A 111 6.43 -12.49 -11.97
CA ALA A 111 6.73 -11.75 -10.75
C ALA A 111 7.84 -12.40 -9.91
N LYS A 112 7.94 -13.75 -9.90
CA LYS A 112 9.03 -14.47 -9.20
C LYS A 112 10.38 -14.28 -9.86
N GLU A 113 10.41 -14.07 -11.17
CA GLU A 113 11.64 -13.84 -11.93
C GLU A 113 12.20 -12.42 -11.74
N LEU A 114 11.38 -11.51 -11.22
CA LEU A 114 11.82 -10.16 -10.92
C LEU A 114 12.73 -10.14 -9.69
N ARG A 115 13.78 -9.33 -9.79
CA ARG A 115 14.71 -9.00 -8.73
C ARG A 115 14.75 -7.49 -8.67
N PHE A 116 14.34 -6.89 -7.56
CA PHE A 116 14.47 -5.43 -7.40
C PHE A 116 15.61 -5.16 -6.44
N GLU A 117 16.58 -4.36 -6.86
CA GLU A 117 17.64 -3.85 -5.99
C GLU A 117 17.29 -2.41 -5.59
N LEU A 118 16.68 -2.27 -4.42
CA LEU A 118 16.22 -1.00 -3.88
C LEU A 118 17.39 -0.31 -3.19
N GLN A 119 17.80 0.84 -3.71
CA GLN A 119 18.77 1.68 -3.04
C GLN A 119 18.05 2.59 -2.05
N LEU A 120 18.49 2.56 -0.80
CA LEU A 120 17.98 3.39 0.28
C LEU A 120 19.06 4.35 0.79
N GLY A 121 18.65 5.53 1.24
CA GLY A 121 19.51 6.48 1.93
C GLY A 121 19.88 6.01 3.35
N PRO A 122 20.75 6.75 4.07
CA PRO A 122 21.12 6.45 5.45
C PRO A 122 19.93 6.42 6.42
N ASP A 123 18.88 7.18 6.12
CA ASP A 123 17.61 7.27 6.85
C ASP A 123 16.62 6.17 6.45
N GLY A 124 16.94 5.33 5.47
CA GLY A 124 16.09 4.26 4.96
C GLY A 124 15.09 4.70 3.89
N GLN A 125 15.10 5.97 3.48
CA GLN A 125 14.25 6.47 2.41
C GLN A 125 14.65 5.87 1.06
N PHE A 126 13.66 5.55 0.22
CA PHE A 126 13.91 5.01 -1.11
C PHE A 126 14.53 6.07 -2.02
N VAL A 127 15.67 5.74 -2.63
CA VAL A 127 16.39 6.62 -3.56
C VAL A 127 16.10 6.24 -5.00
N GLN A 128 16.37 4.99 -5.37
CA GLN A 128 16.17 4.50 -6.74
C GLN A 128 16.16 2.98 -6.83
N LEU A 129 15.70 2.48 -7.97
CA LEU A 129 15.83 1.10 -8.39
C LEU A 129 17.18 0.90 -9.10
N ARG A 130 18.17 0.41 -8.37
CA ARG A 130 19.57 0.32 -8.81
C ARG A 130 19.75 -0.53 -10.06
N ASN A 131 18.99 -1.61 -10.17
CA ASN A 131 19.06 -2.55 -11.30
C ASN A 131 17.96 -2.31 -12.35
N TYR A 132 17.49 -1.07 -12.50
CA TYR A 132 16.43 -0.69 -13.45
C TYR A 132 16.69 -1.20 -14.88
N GLU A 133 17.91 -1.08 -15.40
CA GLU A 133 18.27 -1.51 -16.76
C GLU A 133 18.08 -3.03 -16.96
N GLN A 134 18.12 -3.83 -15.90
CA GLN A 134 17.85 -5.28 -15.96
C GLN A 134 16.34 -5.59 -15.89
N ILE A 135 15.56 -4.70 -15.29
CA ILE A 135 14.12 -4.89 -15.09
C ILE A 135 13.34 -4.40 -16.31
N LYS A 136 13.76 -3.30 -16.94
CA LYS A 136 13.06 -2.72 -18.08
C LYS A 136 12.79 -3.72 -19.22
N PRO A 137 13.77 -4.52 -19.69
CA PRO A 137 13.51 -5.52 -20.75
C PRO A 137 12.47 -6.57 -20.34
N LYS A 138 12.42 -6.94 -19.06
CA LYS A 138 11.41 -7.87 -18.53
C LYS A 138 10.02 -7.26 -18.58
N ILE A 139 9.89 -5.97 -18.23
CA ILE A 139 8.62 -5.23 -18.36
C ILE A 139 8.18 -5.20 -19.82
N ASP A 140 9.08 -4.92 -20.75
CA ASP A 140 8.76 -4.89 -22.18
C ASP A 140 8.26 -6.28 -22.65
N GLN A 141 8.90 -7.37 -22.23
CA GLN A 141 8.43 -8.75 -22.48
C GLN A 141 7.06 -9.04 -21.88
N MET A 142 6.80 -8.55 -20.66
CA MET A 142 5.49 -8.67 -20.02
C MET A 142 4.41 -7.96 -20.85
N ILE A 143 4.69 -6.75 -21.35
CA ILE A 143 3.77 -5.99 -22.21
C ILE A 143 3.48 -6.76 -23.50
N GLU A 144 4.51 -7.27 -24.20
CA GLU A 144 4.30 -8.08 -25.41
C GLU A 144 3.41 -9.28 -25.15
N ARG A 145 3.61 -9.95 -24.01
CA ARG A 145 2.84 -11.14 -23.66
C ARG A 145 1.37 -10.81 -23.40
N VAL A 146 1.09 -9.70 -22.70
CA VAL A 146 -0.30 -9.22 -22.52
C VAL A 146 -0.94 -8.93 -23.87
N LEU A 147 -0.24 -8.24 -24.76
CA LEU A 147 -0.76 -7.89 -26.09
C LEU A 147 -1.01 -9.13 -26.95
N ALA A 148 -0.09 -10.09 -26.94
CA ALA A 148 -0.24 -11.34 -27.67
C ALA A 148 -1.46 -12.15 -27.19
N MET A 149 -1.71 -12.19 -25.88
CA MET A 149 -2.87 -12.87 -25.32
C MET A 149 -4.18 -12.17 -25.70
N ALA A 150 -4.22 -10.84 -25.60
CA ALA A 150 -5.40 -10.06 -26.00
C ALA A 150 -5.70 -10.20 -27.50
N ALA A 151 -4.68 -10.30 -28.36
CA ALA A 151 -4.84 -10.56 -29.79
C ALA A 151 -5.44 -11.96 -30.07
N GLN A 152 -5.04 -12.98 -29.31
CA GLN A 152 -5.59 -14.34 -29.45
C GLN A 152 -7.08 -14.44 -29.09
N GLU A 153 -7.59 -13.56 -28.23
CA GLU A 153 -9.01 -13.53 -27.88
C GLU A 153 -9.91 -12.93 -28.97
N ASN A 154 -9.35 -12.43 -30.09
CA ASN A 154 -10.07 -11.99 -31.30
C ASN A 154 -11.15 -10.89 -31.09
N LYS A 155 -10.99 -10.06 -30.05
CA LYS A 155 -11.98 -9.02 -29.66
C LYS A 155 -11.59 -7.59 -29.99
N SER A 156 -10.42 -7.33 -30.57
CA SER A 156 -9.92 -5.97 -30.80
C SER A 156 -9.26 -5.85 -32.17
N SER A 157 -9.45 -4.71 -32.83
CA SER A 157 -8.78 -4.37 -34.09
C SER A 157 -7.27 -4.20 -33.89
N PRO A 158 -6.44 -4.37 -34.94
CA PRO A 158 -5.01 -4.06 -34.88
C PRO A 158 -4.71 -2.65 -34.37
N GLU A 159 -5.53 -1.67 -34.74
CA GLU A 159 -5.41 -0.28 -34.32
C GLU A 159 -5.68 -0.12 -32.82
N GLU A 160 -6.73 -0.76 -32.29
CA GLU A 160 -7.02 -0.77 -30.85
C GLU A 160 -5.90 -1.46 -30.07
N MET A 161 -5.37 -2.57 -30.58
CA MET A 161 -4.25 -3.29 -29.98
C MET A 161 -2.98 -2.44 -29.92
N LYS A 162 -2.70 -1.69 -30.99
CA LYS A 162 -1.58 -0.74 -31.02
C LYS A 162 -1.76 0.37 -29.99
N GLN A 163 -2.95 0.96 -29.90
CA GLN A 163 -3.25 2.01 -28.91
C GLN A 163 -3.08 1.51 -27.47
N VAL A 164 -3.58 0.31 -27.16
CA VAL A 164 -3.41 -0.32 -25.85
C VAL A 164 -1.92 -0.56 -25.55
N GLY A 165 -1.17 -1.07 -26.54
CA GLY A 165 0.28 -1.28 -26.40
C GLY A 165 1.04 0.01 -26.13
N ASP A 166 0.77 1.06 -26.90
CA ASP A 166 1.39 2.38 -26.73
C ASP A 166 1.06 2.98 -25.36
N MET A 167 -0.18 2.83 -24.89
CA MET A 167 -0.60 3.24 -23.56
C MET A 167 0.16 2.47 -22.46
N MET A 168 0.25 1.14 -22.56
CA MET A 168 0.98 0.31 -21.60
C MET A 168 2.47 0.66 -21.57
N ARG A 169 3.12 0.82 -22.73
CA ARG A 169 4.51 1.27 -22.77
C ARG A 169 4.68 2.66 -22.17
N GLY A 170 3.75 3.56 -22.45
CA GLY A 170 3.71 4.89 -21.85
C GLY A 170 3.71 4.84 -20.32
N MET A 171 2.97 3.91 -19.71
CA MET A 171 2.95 3.73 -18.25
C MET A 171 4.30 3.34 -17.67
N PHE A 172 5.17 2.68 -18.43
CA PHE A 172 6.50 2.24 -17.98
C PHE A 172 7.66 2.94 -18.72
N ALA A 173 7.39 4.09 -19.34
CA ALA A 173 8.33 4.77 -20.22
C ALA A 173 9.58 5.35 -19.51
N SER A 174 9.51 5.56 -18.19
CA SER A 174 10.61 6.10 -17.39
C SER A 174 10.84 5.29 -16.13
N ARG A 175 12.04 5.46 -15.54
CA ARG A 175 12.43 4.82 -14.28
C ARG A 175 11.47 5.18 -13.15
N GLU A 176 11.13 6.45 -13.03
CA GLU A 176 10.26 6.97 -11.96
C GLU A 176 8.86 6.36 -12.05
N ARG A 177 8.34 6.15 -13.28
CA ARG A 177 7.05 5.49 -13.47
C ARG A 177 7.10 4.01 -13.13
N VAL A 178 8.16 3.31 -13.54
CA VAL A 178 8.40 1.91 -13.16
C VAL A 178 8.47 1.77 -11.64
N GLU A 179 9.25 2.62 -10.97
CA GLU A 179 9.36 2.64 -9.52
C GLU A 179 8.01 2.94 -8.85
N SER A 180 7.28 3.94 -9.32
CA SER A 180 5.98 4.31 -8.76
C SER A 180 4.93 3.22 -8.92
N LEU A 181 4.95 2.45 -10.01
CA LEU A 181 3.93 1.43 -10.29
C LEU A 181 4.29 0.07 -9.67
N MET A 182 5.55 -0.35 -9.79
CA MET A 182 5.98 -1.69 -9.38
C MET A 182 6.40 -1.75 -7.92
N LEU A 183 6.86 -0.65 -7.32
CA LEU A 183 7.34 -0.62 -5.95
C LEU A 183 6.33 -0.04 -4.96
N LYS A 184 5.12 0.32 -5.40
CA LYS A 184 4.12 0.98 -4.54
C LYS A 184 3.85 0.26 -3.21
N ASP A 185 3.77 -1.08 -3.25
CA ASP A 185 3.46 -1.87 -2.05
C ASP A 185 4.72 -2.13 -1.23
N VAL A 186 5.89 -2.20 -1.88
CA VAL A 186 7.18 -2.29 -1.19
C VAL A 186 7.45 -1.00 -0.40
N ARG A 187 7.08 0.15 -0.98
CA ARG A 187 7.16 1.45 -0.31
C ARG A 187 6.28 1.55 0.92
N LEU A 188 5.22 0.75 1.06
CA LEU A 188 4.47 0.66 2.33
C LEU A 188 5.34 0.11 3.46
N LEU A 189 6.18 -0.90 3.21
CA LEU A 189 7.09 -1.43 4.24
C LEU A 189 8.19 -0.44 4.62
N LEU A 190 8.63 0.37 3.67
CA LEU A 190 9.66 1.39 3.87
C LEU A 190 9.11 2.69 4.47
N PHE A 191 7.78 2.87 4.45
CA PHE A 191 7.14 4.12 4.82
C PHE A 191 7.58 4.66 6.19
N PRO A 192 7.66 3.86 7.27
CA PRO A 192 8.04 4.39 8.58
C PRO A 192 9.50 4.87 8.70
N PHE A 193 10.39 4.49 7.78
CA PHE A 193 11.81 4.87 7.88
C PHE A 193 12.00 6.38 7.79
N GLY A 194 12.98 6.91 8.51
CA GLY A 194 13.32 8.34 8.51
C GLY A 194 12.28 9.25 9.15
N MET A 195 11.21 8.70 9.74
CA MET A 195 10.21 9.49 10.45
C MET A 195 10.68 9.86 11.85
N LEU A 196 10.50 11.14 12.18
CA LEU A 196 10.54 11.65 13.55
C LEU A 196 9.11 11.90 14.02
N LEU A 197 8.66 11.13 15.00
CA LEU A 197 7.30 11.18 15.52
C LEU A 197 7.30 11.58 17.00
N ASP A 198 6.26 12.31 17.39
CA ASP A 198 5.96 12.67 18.76
C ASP A 198 4.68 11.93 19.21
N SER A 199 4.67 11.38 20.42
CA SER A 199 3.49 10.71 20.98
C SER A 199 2.31 11.65 21.22
N ASP A 200 2.58 12.93 21.43
CA ASP A 200 1.60 13.92 21.86
C ASP A 200 1.17 14.85 20.72
N ALA A 201 1.93 14.86 19.63
CA ALA A 201 1.69 15.70 18.46
C ALA A 201 1.73 14.86 17.16
N PRO A 202 0.56 14.59 16.53
CA PRO A 202 0.55 13.93 15.23
C PRO A 202 1.17 14.82 14.15
N LEU A 203 1.89 14.20 13.23
CA LEU A 203 2.46 14.87 12.06
C LEU A 203 1.36 15.06 11.00
N THR A 204 1.02 16.30 10.71
CA THR A 204 0.10 16.64 9.61
C THR A 204 0.90 17.08 8.39
N TYR A 205 0.41 16.73 7.19
CA TYR A 205 1.06 17.11 5.95
C TYR A 205 0.06 17.32 4.81
N GLN A 206 0.50 18.09 3.81
CA GLN A 206 -0.09 18.14 2.49
C GLN A 206 0.97 17.69 1.49
N ALA A 207 0.66 16.70 0.67
CA ALA A 207 1.63 16.13 -0.26
C ALA A 207 1.03 15.98 -1.67
N PRO A 208 1.80 16.38 -2.71
CA PRO A 208 1.49 15.98 -4.07
C PRO A 208 1.86 14.51 -4.28
N LEU A 209 0.88 13.68 -4.59
CA LEU A 209 1.05 12.27 -4.96
C LEU A 209 1.15 12.14 -6.49
N PRO A 210 2.04 11.27 -7.01
CA PRO A 210 2.13 11.02 -8.44
C PRO A 210 0.81 10.53 -9.03
N ASN A 211 0.42 11.08 -10.18
CA ASN A 211 -0.71 10.58 -10.94
C ASN A 211 -0.29 9.36 -11.79
N PRO A 212 -0.85 8.16 -11.55
CA PRO A 212 -0.42 6.94 -12.23
C PRO A 212 -0.73 6.95 -13.74
N PHE A 213 -1.61 7.84 -14.21
CA PHE A 213 -1.95 8.01 -15.63
C PHE A 213 -1.18 9.15 -16.31
N GLY A 214 -0.25 9.78 -15.56
CA GLY A 214 0.45 11.01 -15.95
C GLY A 214 -0.43 12.26 -15.86
N GLY A 215 0.20 13.44 -15.91
CA GLY A 215 -0.46 14.73 -15.75
C GLY A 215 -0.18 15.35 -14.39
N GLU A 216 -1.05 16.26 -13.94
CA GLU A 216 -0.93 16.93 -12.63
C GLU A 216 -0.95 15.91 -11.48
N ASN A 217 -0.18 16.22 -10.42
CA ASN A 217 -0.17 15.43 -9.19
C ASN A 217 -1.52 15.51 -8.47
N LEU A 218 -1.88 14.40 -7.81
CA LEU A 218 -3.03 14.33 -6.90
C LEU A 218 -2.65 15.02 -5.60
N GLN A 219 -3.49 15.91 -5.09
CA GLN A 219 -3.22 16.54 -3.79
C GLN A 219 -3.82 15.67 -2.69
N ALA A 220 -3.07 15.47 -1.61
CA ALA A 220 -3.54 14.71 -0.46
C ALA A 220 -3.19 15.40 0.85
N ASP A 221 -4.13 15.35 1.79
CA ASP A 221 -3.94 15.74 3.18
C ASP A 221 -3.80 14.47 4.01
N GLY A 222 -2.83 14.44 4.93
CA GLY A 222 -2.58 13.27 5.76
C GLY A 222 -2.19 13.60 7.19
N VAL A 223 -2.43 12.63 8.06
CA VAL A 223 -2.09 12.64 9.47
C VAL A 223 -1.35 11.34 9.79
N ILE A 224 -0.17 11.46 10.39
CA ILE A 224 0.63 10.34 10.88
C ILE A 224 0.73 10.46 12.39
N SER A 225 0.40 9.38 13.11
CA SER A 225 0.35 9.39 14.58
C SER A 225 1.14 8.23 15.17
N LEU A 226 1.97 8.51 16.18
CA LEU A 226 2.56 7.49 17.04
C LEU A 226 1.54 7.11 18.12
N THR A 227 0.90 5.95 17.96
CA THR A 227 -0.21 5.53 18.85
C THR A 227 0.23 4.62 20.00
N SER A 228 1.41 4.01 19.88
CA SER A 228 2.00 3.22 20.96
C SER A 228 3.52 3.15 20.80
N LEU A 229 4.24 3.22 21.91
CA LEU A 229 5.69 3.03 21.96
C LEU A 229 6.05 2.15 23.16
N ASN A 230 6.64 0.99 22.89
CA ASN A 230 7.14 0.07 23.91
C ASN A 230 8.62 -0.21 23.66
N ARG A 231 9.48 0.63 24.24
CA ARG A 231 10.94 0.52 24.09
C ARG A 231 11.50 -0.78 24.68
N LYS A 232 10.91 -1.30 25.76
CA LYS A 232 11.32 -2.57 26.39
C LYS A 232 11.12 -3.76 25.44
N ARG A 233 10.02 -3.77 24.69
CA ARG A 233 9.74 -4.79 23.67
C ARG A 233 10.36 -4.47 22.31
N GLY A 234 10.87 -3.25 22.13
CA GLY A 234 11.40 -2.77 20.85
C GLY A 234 10.33 -2.66 19.77
N ILE A 235 9.11 -2.24 20.13
CA ILE A 235 7.97 -2.14 19.20
C ILE A 235 7.32 -0.76 19.30
N ALA A 236 6.91 -0.21 18.15
CA ALA A 236 6.05 0.98 18.06
C ALA A 236 4.87 0.73 17.12
N THR A 237 3.78 1.48 17.30
CA THR A 237 2.62 1.48 16.39
C THR A 237 2.43 2.86 15.79
N VAL A 238 2.53 2.94 14.46
CA VAL A 238 2.33 4.17 13.68
C VAL A 238 1.07 4.02 12.85
N ASN A 239 0.21 5.04 12.84
CA ASN A 239 -0.98 5.08 12.00
C ASN A 239 -0.87 6.20 10.97
N LEU A 240 -1.50 5.99 9.82
CA LEU A 240 -1.68 6.96 8.74
C LEU A 240 -3.18 7.05 8.43
N ASP A 241 -3.72 8.25 8.40
CA ASP A 241 -5.01 8.57 7.78
C ASP A 241 -4.74 9.63 6.70
N GLN A 242 -5.13 9.37 5.46
CA GLN A 242 -4.91 10.28 4.33
C GLN A 242 -6.17 10.37 3.48
N LYS A 243 -6.45 11.57 2.97
CA LYS A 243 -7.56 11.84 2.04
C LYS A 243 -7.04 12.57 0.81
N LEU A 244 -7.46 12.14 -0.36
CA LEU A 244 -7.15 12.83 -1.61
C LEU A 244 -8.16 13.96 -1.84
N SER A 245 -7.67 15.08 -2.37
CA SER A 245 -8.48 16.23 -2.77
C SER A 245 -9.43 15.84 -3.89
N PRO A 246 -10.76 15.98 -3.69
CA PRO A 246 -11.75 15.68 -4.71
C PRO A 246 -11.52 16.43 -6.03
N ASP A 247 -11.03 17.66 -5.97
CA ASP A 247 -10.76 18.48 -7.15
C ASP A 247 -9.61 17.89 -7.98
N SER A 248 -8.52 17.50 -7.31
CA SER A 248 -7.38 16.86 -7.99
C SER A 248 -7.76 15.52 -8.60
N VAL A 249 -8.63 14.74 -7.94
CA VAL A 249 -9.15 13.47 -8.46
C VAL A 249 -10.07 13.72 -9.66
N THR A 250 -10.93 14.74 -9.61
CA THR A 250 -11.80 15.12 -10.73
C THR A 250 -10.97 15.53 -11.95
N LYS A 251 -9.90 16.31 -11.75
CA LYS A 251 -8.96 16.65 -12.82
C LYS A 251 -8.29 15.42 -13.43
N MET A 252 -7.84 14.48 -12.60
CA MET A 252 -7.26 13.22 -13.07
C MET A 252 -8.26 12.42 -13.90
N ILE A 253 -9.50 12.22 -13.42
CA ILE A 253 -10.55 11.50 -14.14
C ILE A 253 -10.83 12.19 -15.49
N THR A 254 -10.94 13.52 -15.49
CA THR A 254 -11.16 14.32 -16.71
C THR A 254 -10.02 14.14 -17.71
N ALA A 255 -8.76 14.22 -17.27
CA ALA A 255 -7.60 14.02 -18.13
C ALA A 255 -7.53 12.59 -18.68
N MET A 256 -7.96 11.60 -17.90
CA MET A 256 -8.05 10.21 -18.35
C MET A 256 -9.12 10.03 -19.43
N THR A 257 -10.32 10.61 -19.25
CA THR A 257 -11.42 10.46 -20.21
C THR A 257 -11.17 11.20 -21.51
N GLN A 258 -10.42 12.31 -21.49
CA GLN A 258 -9.98 12.99 -22.71
C GLN A 258 -9.14 12.10 -23.63
N LYS A 259 -8.36 11.16 -23.06
CA LYS A 259 -7.57 10.19 -23.83
C LYS A 259 -8.43 9.11 -24.52
N MET A 260 -9.73 9.02 -24.19
CA MET A 260 -10.66 8.06 -24.80
C MET A 260 -11.27 8.55 -26.12
N GLY A 261 -10.99 9.79 -26.55
CA GLY A 261 -11.47 10.34 -27.81
C GLY A 261 -13.00 10.41 -27.88
N GLU A 262 -13.59 9.94 -28.98
CA GLU A 262 -15.03 9.98 -29.23
C GLU A 262 -15.86 9.11 -28.28
N LYS A 263 -15.23 8.14 -27.60
CA LYS A 263 -15.89 7.28 -26.59
C LYS A 263 -15.92 7.92 -25.18
N ARG A 264 -15.56 9.20 -25.05
CA ARG A 264 -15.57 9.90 -23.76
C ARG A 264 -17.00 10.10 -23.25
N PRO A 265 -17.25 9.97 -21.93
CA PRO A 265 -18.54 10.33 -21.34
C PRO A 265 -18.87 11.81 -21.57
N ALA A 266 -20.16 12.15 -21.59
CA ALA A 266 -20.58 13.54 -21.75
C ALA A 266 -20.04 14.40 -20.58
N PRO A 267 -19.71 15.70 -20.80
CA PRO A 267 -19.20 16.57 -19.74
C PRO A 267 -20.09 16.60 -18.48
N GLU A 268 -21.41 16.51 -18.67
CA GLU A 268 -22.39 16.46 -17.59
C GLU A 268 -22.33 15.17 -16.77
N GLU A 269 -21.97 14.04 -17.39
CA GLU A 269 -21.75 12.77 -16.71
C GLU A 269 -20.43 12.80 -15.94
N LEU A 270 -19.37 13.36 -16.53
CA LEU A 270 -18.08 13.55 -15.87
C LEU A 270 -18.20 14.46 -14.64
N ALA A 271 -18.97 15.54 -14.73
CA ALA A 271 -19.20 16.46 -13.62
C ALA A 271 -19.92 15.80 -12.42
N LYS A 272 -20.67 14.71 -12.67
CA LYS A 272 -21.32 13.92 -11.62
C LYS A 272 -20.35 12.94 -10.95
N LEU A 273 -19.21 12.61 -11.58
CA LEU A 273 -18.21 11.68 -11.03
C LEU A 273 -17.40 12.34 -9.91
N LYS A 274 -18.01 12.43 -8.72
CA LYS A 274 -17.29 12.80 -7.49
C LYS A 274 -16.74 11.56 -6.83
N ALA A 275 -15.43 11.42 -6.82
CA ALA A 275 -14.77 10.32 -6.12
C ALA A 275 -14.25 10.81 -4.76
N ASP A 276 -14.55 10.05 -3.70
CA ASP A 276 -13.91 10.20 -2.39
C ASP A 276 -12.91 9.06 -2.22
N ILE A 277 -11.63 9.40 -2.08
CA ILE A 277 -10.54 8.44 -1.94
C ILE A 277 -9.85 8.69 -0.59
N THR A 278 -9.90 7.67 0.26
CA THR A 278 -9.26 7.67 1.57
C THR A 278 -8.32 6.50 1.71
N ASP A 279 -7.19 6.75 2.36
CA ASP A 279 -6.20 5.77 2.71
C ASP A 279 -6.06 5.71 4.22
N LYS A 280 -6.01 4.49 4.75
CA LYS A 280 -5.70 4.23 6.15
C LYS A 280 -4.60 3.19 6.23
N ALA A 281 -3.63 3.40 7.10
CA ALA A 281 -2.62 2.39 7.37
C ALA A 281 -2.27 2.29 8.85
N SER A 282 -1.90 1.09 9.30
CA SER A 282 -1.30 0.83 10.60
C SER A 282 -0.04 0.01 10.44
N TYR A 283 1.01 0.41 11.14
CA TYR A 283 2.34 -0.18 11.09
C TYR A 283 2.73 -0.60 12.51
N THR A 284 2.99 -1.89 12.72
CA THR A 284 3.71 -2.36 13.91
C THR A 284 5.19 -2.43 13.56
N VAL A 285 5.98 -1.49 14.05
CA VAL A 285 7.39 -1.31 13.73
C VAL A 285 8.28 -2.02 14.74
N ASN A 286 9.22 -2.82 14.26
CA ASN A 286 10.29 -3.38 15.08
C ASN A 286 11.44 -2.36 15.16
N LEU A 287 11.69 -1.79 16.33
CA LEU A 287 12.66 -0.71 16.51
C LEU A 287 14.12 -1.12 16.33
N LYS A 288 14.43 -2.42 16.33
CA LYS A 288 15.80 -2.90 16.09
C LYS A 288 16.18 -2.81 14.61
N SER A 289 15.27 -3.23 13.73
CA SER A 289 15.49 -3.17 12.27
C SER A 289 14.94 -1.90 11.63
N GLY A 290 13.94 -1.30 12.27
CA GLY A 290 13.07 -0.23 11.76
C GLY A 290 12.02 -0.71 10.74
N PHE A 291 12.06 -1.97 10.31
CA PHE A 291 11.00 -2.54 9.47
C PHE A 291 9.70 -2.74 10.25
N ALA A 292 8.59 -2.61 9.54
CA ALA A 292 7.30 -3.04 10.04
C ALA A 292 7.22 -4.59 10.09
N SER A 293 6.98 -5.14 11.28
CA SER A 293 6.63 -6.55 11.45
C SER A 293 5.19 -6.84 11.02
N LYS A 294 4.33 -5.81 11.06
CA LYS A 294 2.97 -5.86 10.53
C LYS A 294 2.62 -4.56 9.83
N VAL A 295 2.03 -4.65 8.65
CA VAL A 295 1.42 -3.51 7.93
C VAL A 295 0.00 -3.89 7.58
N GLU A 296 -0.94 -2.98 7.81
CA GLU A 296 -2.31 -3.08 7.34
C GLU A 296 -2.64 -1.77 6.64
N PHE A 297 -2.86 -1.82 5.34
CA PHE A 297 -3.23 -0.68 4.50
C PHE A 297 -4.60 -0.94 3.87
N MET A 298 -5.42 0.09 3.82
CA MET A 298 -6.72 0.07 3.18
C MET A 298 -6.92 1.37 2.40
N ARG A 299 -7.19 1.25 1.11
CA ARG A 299 -7.71 2.32 0.27
C ARG A 299 -9.18 2.08 0.02
N THR A 300 -9.98 3.11 0.25
CA THR A 300 -11.40 3.11 -0.11
C THR A 300 -11.67 4.19 -1.14
N VAL A 301 -12.32 3.79 -2.24
CA VAL A 301 -12.77 4.66 -3.32
C VAL A 301 -14.29 4.59 -3.36
N TYR A 302 -14.96 5.69 -3.04
CA TYR A 302 -16.39 5.86 -3.24
C TYR A 302 -16.64 6.69 -4.49
N MET A 303 -17.60 6.27 -5.30
CA MET A 303 -18.10 7.02 -6.45
C MET A 303 -19.62 6.86 -6.53
N PRO A 304 -20.34 7.72 -7.26
CA PRO A 304 -21.74 7.45 -7.58
C PRO A 304 -21.88 6.07 -8.25
N GLY A 305 -22.84 5.27 -7.78
CA GLY A 305 -23.12 3.94 -8.32
C GLY A 305 -22.20 2.82 -7.82
N GLY A 306 -21.29 3.07 -6.86
CA GLY A 306 -20.52 1.98 -6.26
C GLY A 306 -19.34 2.37 -5.40
N HIS A 307 -18.60 1.35 -4.95
CA HIS A 307 -17.37 1.55 -4.21
C HIS A 307 -16.37 0.43 -4.49
N ARG A 308 -15.12 0.72 -4.17
CA ARG A 308 -14.02 -0.22 -4.22
C ARG A 308 -13.18 -0.08 -2.96
N ILE A 309 -12.83 -1.21 -2.36
CA ILE A 309 -11.94 -1.30 -1.21
C ILE A 309 -10.76 -2.19 -1.61
N ASP A 310 -9.55 -1.64 -1.56
CA ASP A 310 -8.31 -2.38 -1.75
C ASP A 310 -7.61 -2.48 -0.39
N LYS A 311 -7.29 -3.71 0.04
CA LYS A 311 -6.54 -3.98 1.27
C LYS A 311 -5.20 -4.61 0.92
N VAL A 312 -4.16 -4.14 1.58
CA VAL A 312 -2.80 -4.69 1.51
C VAL A 312 -2.33 -4.94 2.93
N SER A 313 -1.74 -6.09 3.20
CA SER A 313 -1.06 -6.33 4.47
C SER A 313 0.24 -7.08 4.30
N PHE A 314 1.16 -6.83 5.23
CA PHE A 314 2.40 -7.57 5.38
C PHE A 314 2.44 -8.11 6.80
N ASN A 315 2.70 -9.40 6.96
CA ASN A 315 2.90 -10.03 8.27
C ASN A 315 4.26 -10.72 8.26
N SER A 316 5.16 -10.34 9.17
CA SER A 316 6.49 -10.94 9.26
C SER A 316 6.40 -12.43 9.60
N THR A 317 7.23 -13.26 8.95
CA THR A 317 7.15 -14.74 9.02
C THR A 317 8.40 -15.42 9.62
N HIS A 318 9.15 -14.67 10.44
CA HIS A 318 10.46 -15.03 11.04
C HIS A 318 11.67 -14.91 10.11
#